data_AF-A0AB74TY91-F1
#
_entry.id   AF-A0AB74TY91-F1
#
_cell.length_a   1.000
_cell.length_b   1.000
_cell.length_c   1.000
_cell.angle_alpha   90.00
_cell.angle_beta   90.00
_cell.angle_gamma   90.00
#
_symmetry.space_group_name_H-M   'P 1'
#
loop_
_entity.id
_entity.type
_entity.pdbx_description
1 polymer ?
#
loop_
_entity_poly.entity_id
_entity_poly.type
_entity_poly.pdbx_seq_one_letter_code
_entity_poly.pdbx_strand_id
1 'polypeptide(L)'
;MNTITQTSIYTNYNTGNFLGSLNELSEVLSAIPYDNLVDTLNKEQSESGGRWGYSNEAMFCALLTYHFYNYHCFQDFVDELQRNGGLRECIGFHPHIISIWKDGTREIKVQLAPSSSTFSKFKKRLHNKFDDIDRIFNECVAELYDRLKDFGEVLAGDGKIIESCANEKTDKTKPDGRSEADAEWTVKEYYDKKRNLIDRESFFGFRVHILCDATYELPVSFSVTPANVGEQSILKDMIREMPESISCADRHLIADRGYDDSEIRELLKDRDIKPIIPTRHLWQGDNTRQYQNTDLVYNEDGEVFYVNNKCEKILLKAVGYDKQTDSQRYTFHPKDYHKSDGLNNKVFRVKYDEYPRIFPPVTQTTYKFERLYAKRTAVERINSRIDSTYRFENHKIRGENSMRLNLSLALIIMLTKKVTDP
;
A
#
# COMPACT_ATOMS: atom_id res chain seq x y z
N MET A 1 -49.29 -39.66 16.50
CA MET A 1 -48.12 -39.83 15.63
C MET A 1 -47.19 -38.67 15.89
N ASN A 2 -46.08 -38.90 16.60
CA ASN A 2 -45.06 -37.87 16.77
C ASN A 2 -44.25 -37.80 15.49
N THR A 3 -44.50 -36.78 14.67
CA THR A 3 -43.67 -36.47 13.52
C THR A 3 -42.35 -35.93 14.04
N ILE A 4 -41.36 -36.81 14.17
CA ILE A 4 -39.96 -36.41 14.34
C ILE A 4 -39.56 -35.76 13.02
N THR A 5 -39.52 -34.43 12.97
CA THR A 5 -38.92 -33.70 11.85
C THR A 5 -37.41 -33.95 11.90
N GLN A 6 -36.97 -34.92 11.10
CA GLN A 6 -35.56 -35.18 10.83
C GLN A 6 -34.93 -33.89 10.27
N THR A 7 -34.20 -33.16 11.12
CA THR A 7 -33.64 -31.83 10.79
C THR A 7 -32.35 -31.91 9.98
N SER A 8 -31.87 -33.12 9.70
CA SER A 8 -30.61 -33.39 9.04
C SER A 8 -30.71 -34.69 8.24
N ILE A 9 -31.06 -34.58 6.96
CA ILE A 9 -30.80 -35.63 5.95
C ILE A 9 -29.55 -35.27 5.13
N TYR A 10 -29.03 -34.04 5.24
CA TYR A 10 -27.91 -33.52 4.45
C TYR A 10 -26.68 -33.10 5.26
N THR A 11 -26.64 -33.32 6.57
CA THR A 11 -25.47 -32.96 7.38
C THR A 11 -24.42 -34.08 7.35
N ASN A 12 -24.01 -34.49 6.14
CA ASN A 12 -22.73 -35.16 5.92
C ASN A 12 -21.71 -34.07 5.56
N TYR A 13 -21.30 -33.28 6.56
CA TYR A 13 -20.17 -32.35 6.44
C TYR A 13 -19.10 -32.79 7.45
N ASN A 14 -18.48 -33.92 7.16
CA ASN A 14 -17.36 -34.44 7.94
C ASN A 14 -16.24 -34.91 6.99
N THR A 15 -16.03 -34.13 5.95
CA THR A 15 -14.86 -34.22 5.08
C THR A 15 -14.45 -32.79 4.80
N GLY A 16 -13.28 -32.36 5.28
CA GLY A 16 -12.68 -31.04 5.03
C GLY A 16 -12.33 -30.79 3.55
N ASN A 17 -13.13 -31.31 2.63
CA ASN A 17 -13.04 -31.10 1.19
C ASN A 17 -14.12 -30.08 0.82
N PHE A 18 -13.84 -28.80 1.05
CA PHE A 18 -14.63 -27.74 0.46
C PHE A 18 -14.51 -27.81 -1.07
N LEU A 19 -15.52 -27.33 -1.79
CA LEU A 19 -15.51 -27.31 -3.27
C LEU A 19 -15.58 -25.87 -3.77
N GLY A 20 -14.90 -25.62 -4.90
CA GLY A 20 -14.91 -24.32 -5.57
C GLY A 20 -14.37 -23.21 -4.69
N SER A 21 -15.07 -22.08 -4.63
CA SER A 21 -14.61 -20.87 -3.96
C SER A 21 -14.48 -20.99 -2.44
N LEU A 22 -15.10 -21.99 -1.80
CA LEU A 22 -14.90 -22.27 -0.38
C LEU A 22 -13.58 -22.99 -0.11
N ASN A 23 -13.07 -23.77 -1.07
CA ASN A 23 -11.76 -24.38 -0.96
C ASN A 23 -10.66 -23.32 -1.03
N GLU A 24 -10.76 -22.41 -2.02
CA GLU A 24 -9.83 -21.27 -2.15
C GLU A 24 -9.86 -20.38 -0.90
N LEU A 25 -11.06 -20.09 -0.35
CA LEU A 25 -11.17 -19.35 0.90
C LEU A 25 -10.46 -20.09 2.05
N SER A 26 -10.70 -21.39 2.19
CA SER A 26 -10.08 -22.19 3.26
C SER A 26 -8.56 -22.23 3.15
N GLU A 27 -8.01 -22.38 1.95
CA GLU A 27 -6.58 -22.35 1.68
C GLU A 27 -5.97 -20.98 2.03
N VAL A 28 -6.62 -19.89 1.58
CA VAL A 28 -6.19 -18.52 1.89
C VAL A 28 -6.24 -18.25 3.39
N LEU A 29 -7.34 -18.56 4.07
CA LEU A 29 -7.45 -18.33 5.51
C LEU A 29 -6.42 -19.15 6.31
N SER A 30 -6.11 -20.37 5.88
CA SER A 30 -5.11 -21.23 6.55
C SER A 30 -3.67 -20.74 6.38
N ALA A 31 -3.40 -19.92 5.35
CA ALA A 31 -2.09 -19.35 5.09
C ALA A 31 -1.84 -18.01 5.81
N ILE A 32 -2.85 -17.42 6.47
CA ILE A 32 -2.69 -16.16 7.22
C ILE A 32 -2.21 -16.48 8.64
N PRO A 33 -1.06 -15.92 9.10
CA PRO A 33 -0.48 -16.26 10.40
C PRO A 33 -1.12 -15.46 11.55
N TYR A 34 -2.42 -15.65 11.81
CA TYR A 34 -3.16 -14.87 12.83
C TYR A 34 -3.20 -15.49 14.23
N ASP A 35 -2.51 -16.60 14.48
CA ASP A 35 -2.56 -17.33 15.76
C ASP A 35 -2.25 -16.43 16.96
N ASN A 36 -1.21 -15.60 16.85
CA ASN A 36 -0.81 -14.71 17.93
C ASN A 36 -1.90 -13.67 18.29
N LEU A 37 -2.59 -13.13 17.28
CA LEU A 37 -3.71 -12.21 17.48
C LEU A 37 -4.86 -12.93 18.19
N VAL A 38 -5.19 -14.14 17.74
CA VAL A 38 -6.27 -14.95 18.32
C VAL A 38 -5.97 -15.31 19.77
N ASP A 39 -4.75 -15.75 20.08
CA ASP A 39 -4.29 -16.06 21.44
C ASP A 39 -4.38 -14.84 22.35
N THR A 40 -3.94 -13.68 21.87
CA THR A 40 -4.02 -12.41 22.60
C THR A 40 -5.47 -12.04 22.91
N LEU A 41 -6.37 -12.15 21.91
CA LEU A 41 -7.79 -11.87 22.09
C LEU A 41 -8.49 -12.86 23.04
N ASN A 42 -8.10 -14.13 23.00
CA ASN A 42 -8.61 -15.19 23.87
C ASN A 42 -8.17 -14.97 25.33
N LYS A 43 -6.91 -14.58 25.53
CA LYS A 43 -6.37 -14.23 26.85
C LYS A 43 -7.15 -13.07 27.47
N GLU A 44 -7.33 -11.97 26.75
CA GLU A 44 -8.11 -10.82 27.22
C GLU A 44 -9.56 -11.19 27.58
N GLN A 45 -10.18 -12.04 26.76
CA GLN A 45 -11.53 -12.51 27.01
C GLN A 45 -11.61 -13.33 28.31
N SER A 46 -10.64 -14.23 28.52
CA SER A 46 -10.57 -15.05 29.74
C SER A 46 -10.40 -14.21 31.01
N GLU A 47 -9.60 -13.13 30.94
CA GLU A 47 -9.33 -12.23 32.06
C GLU A 47 -10.53 -11.31 32.37
N SER A 48 -11.34 -10.98 31.37
CA SER A 48 -12.51 -10.11 31.53
C SER A 48 -13.71 -10.76 32.25
N GLY A 49 -13.69 -12.08 32.44
CA GLY A 49 -14.76 -12.84 33.12
C GLY A 49 -16.13 -12.81 32.41
N GLY A 50 -16.19 -12.38 31.14
CA GLY A 50 -17.41 -12.31 30.34
C GLY A 50 -17.91 -13.68 29.88
N ARG A 51 -19.18 -13.75 29.43
CA ARG A 51 -19.71 -14.96 28.78
C ARG A 51 -18.95 -15.22 27.47
N TRP A 52 -18.58 -16.47 27.24
CA TRP A 52 -18.03 -16.93 25.97
C TRP A 52 -19.11 -16.80 24.88
N GLY A 53 -18.85 -15.92 23.92
CA GLY A 53 -19.65 -15.73 22.72
C GLY A 53 -19.09 -16.56 21.56
N TYR A 54 -19.08 -15.97 20.37
CA TYR A 54 -18.39 -16.55 19.21
C TYR A 54 -16.87 -16.62 19.43
N SER A 55 -16.22 -17.62 18.80
CA SER A 55 -14.75 -17.71 18.75
C SER A 55 -14.13 -16.45 18.16
N ASN A 56 -13.03 -15.96 18.75
CA ASN A 56 -12.29 -14.81 18.21
C ASN A 56 -11.70 -15.13 16.83
N GLU A 57 -11.27 -16.38 16.62
CA GLU A 57 -10.78 -16.88 15.33
C GLU A 57 -11.88 -16.81 14.26
N ALA A 58 -13.07 -17.38 14.55
CA ALA A 58 -14.19 -17.36 13.61
C ALA A 58 -14.65 -15.93 13.29
N MET A 59 -14.65 -15.05 14.30
CA MET A 59 -14.96 -13.63 14.10
C MET A 59 -13.92 -12.91 13.23
N PHE A 60 -12.63 -13.23 13.37
CA PHE A 60 -11.56 -12.66 12.56
C PHE A 60 -11.57 -13.20 11.13
N CYS A 61 -11.69 -14.51 10.97
CA CYS A 61 -11.87 -15.17 9.67
C CYS A 61 -13.07 -14.58 8.92
N ALA A 62 -14.20 -14.35 9.59
CA ALA A 62 -15.35 -13.70 8.97
C ALA A 62 -15.05 -12.29 8.44
N LEU A 63 -14.22 -11.49 9.12
CA LEU A 63 -13.81 -10.18 8.62
C LEU A 63 -12.87 -10.28 7.41
N LEU A 64 -11.98 -11.26 7.39
CA LEU A 64 -11.15 -11.56 6.23
C LEU A 64 -11.99 -12.04 5.04
N THR A 65 -12.96 -12.93 5.27
CA THR A 65 -13.93 -13.41 4.28
C THR A 65 -14.74 -12.29 3.65
N TYR A 66 -15.11 -11.27 4.43
CA TYR A 66 -15.79 -10.08 3.91
C TYR A 66 -15.00 -9.42 2.78
N HIS A 67 -13.68 -9.28 2.95
CA HIS A 67 -12.78 -8.74 1.93
C HIS A 67 -12.41 -9.75 0.85
N PHE A 68 -12.32 -11.04 1.17
CA PHE A 68 -12.03 -12.11 0.20
C PHE A 68 -13.04 -12.15 -0.96
N TYR A 69 -14.34 -12.04 -0.64
CA TYR A 69 -15.44 -12.05 -1.61
C TYR A 69 -15.88 -10.64 -2.05
N ASN A 70 -15.27 -9.57 -1.53
CA ASN A 70 -15.58 -8.19 -1.89
C ASN A 70 -17.08 -7.82 -1.76
N TYR A 71 -17.71 -8.17 -0.63
CA TYR A 71 -19.13 -7.85 -0.41
C TYR A 71 -19.36 -6.33 -0.43
N HIS A 72 -20.43 -5.92 -1.12
CA HIS A 72 -20.78 -4.51 -1.30
C HIS A 72 -21.03 -3.77 0.03
N CYS A 73 -21.79 -4.37 0.94
CA CYS A 73 -21.88 -3.85 2.30
C CYS A 73 -21.86 -4.96 3.34
N PHE A 74 -21.55 -4.59 4.58
CA PHE A 74 -21.41 -5.55 5.66
C PHE A 74 -22.72 -6.27 5.99
N GLN A 75 -23.87 -5.66 5.72
CA GLN A 75 -25.17 -6.31 5.93
C GLN A 75 -25.40 -7.46 4.93
N ASP A 76 -24.99 -7.29 3.67
CA ASP A 76 -25.08 -8.35 2.66
C ASP A 76 -24.27 -9.59 3.08
N PHE A 77 -23.11 -9.36 3.70
CA PHE A 77 -22.29 -10.43 4.27
C PHE A 77 -22.96 -11.10 5.46
N VAL A 78 -23.55 -10.34 6.39
CA VAL A 78 -24.30 -10.91 7.52
C VAL A 78 -25.48 -11.76 7.01
N ASP A 79 -26.19 -11.29 5.99
CA ASP A 79 -27.31 -12.04 5.40
C ASP A 79 -26.82 -13.30 4.66
N GLU A 80 -25.65 -13.26 4.03
CA GLU A 80 -24.98 -14.46 3.49
C GLU A 80 -24.67 -15.45 4.62
N LEU A 81 -24.08 -14.98 5.72
CA LEU A 81 -23.80 -15.83 6.87
C LEU A 81 -25.05 -16.44 7.49
N GLN A 82 -26.23 -15.81 7.38
CA GLN A 82 -27.48 -16.43 7.84
C GLN A 82 -27.97 -17.54 6.89
N ARG A 83 -27.81 -17.38 5.58
CA ARG A 83 -28.30 -18.38 4.60
C ARG A 83 -27.33 -19.53 4.33
N ASN A 84 -26.02 -19.30 4.40
CA ASN A 84 -25.02 -20.24 3.89
C ASN A 84 -24.33 -21.04 5.01
N GLY A 85 -24.73 -22.31 5.14
CA GLY A 85 -24.15 -23.24 6.11
C GLY A 85 -22.69 -23.60 5.84
N GLY A 86 -22.33 -23.83 4.58
CA GLY A 86 -20.97 -24.19 4.20
C GLY A 86 -19.97 -23.06 4.44
N LEU A 87 -20.39 -21.81 4.19
CA LEU A 87 -19.57 -20.63 4.52
C LEU A 87 -19.35 -20.50 6.02
N ARG A 88 -20.40 -20.68 6.83
CA ARG A 88 -20.29 -20.66 8.30
C ARG A 88 -19.33 -21.74 8.79
N GLU A 89 -19.43 -22.95 8.28
CA GLU A 89 -18.55 -24.05 8.64
C GLU A 89 -17.09 -23.76 8.25
N CYS A 90 -16.87 -23.28 7.03
CA CYS A 90 -15.55 -22.91 6.51
C CYS A 90 -14.82 -21.89 7.41
N ILE A 91 -15.55 -20.95 8.01
CA ILE A 91 -14.98 -19.92 8.88
C ILE A 91 -15.14 -20.22 10.39
N GLY A 92 -15.64 -21.40 10.77
CA GLY A 92 -15.73 -21.84 12.16
C GLY A 92 -16.94 -21.34 12.97
N PHE A 93 -18.03 -20.94 12.31
CA PHE A 93 -19.30 -20.65 12.99
C PHE A 93 -20.20 -21.89 13.12
N HIS A 94 -20.57 -22.19 14.37
CA HIS A 94 -21.54 -23.23 14.69
C HIS A 94 -22.83 -22.63 15.27
N PRO A 95 -24.01 -23.10 14.82
CA PRO A 95 -25.28 -22.72 15.42
C PRO A 95 -25.32 -23.04 16.91
N HIS A 96 -25.82 -22.10 17.71
CA HIS A 96 -26.06 -22.34 19.14
C HIS A 96 -27.42 -21.81 19.57
N ILE A 97 -27.96 -22.39 20.64
CA ILE A 97 -29.28 -22.08 21.15
C ILE A 97 -29.15 -21.04 22.27
N ILE A 98 -29.92 -19.95 22.16
CA ILE A 98 -30.01 -18.92 23.19
C ILE A 98 -31.44 -18.82 23.70
N SER A 99 -31.59 -18.53 24.99
CA SER A 99 -32.87 -18.17 25.61
C SER A 99 -33.00 -16.66 25.70
N ILE A 100 -34.05 -16.10 25.12
CA ILE A 100 -34.35 -14.67 25.15
C ILE A 100 -35.61 -14.47 26.00
N TRP A 101 -35.59 -13.46 26.87
CA TRP A 101 -36.79 -13.01 27.58
C TRP A 101 -37.51 -11.97 26.73
N LYS A 102 -38.76 -12.26 26.37
CA LYS A 102 -39.59 -11.33 25.60
C LYS A 102 -41.04 -11.46 26.05
N ASP A 103 -41.67 -10.31 26.33
CA ASP A 103 -43.09 -10.20 26.69
C ASP A 103 -43.51 -11.15 27.84
N GLY A 104 -42.67 -11.29 28.86
CA GLY A 104 -42.93 -12.15 30.03
C GLY A 104 -42.72 -13.65 29.80
N THR A 105 -42.32 -14.08 28.60
CA THR A 105 -42.05 -15.48 28.26
C THR A 105 -40.59 -15.71 27.86
N ARG A 106 -40.11 -16.95 28.04
CA ARG A 106 -38.79 -17.37 27.54
C ARG A 106 -38.97 -17.93 26.13
N GLU A 107 -38.45 -17.22 25.14
CA GLU A 107 -38.36 -17.69 23.76
C GLU A 107 -37.00 -18.37 23.55
N ILE A 108 -37.01 -19.54 22.89
CA ILE A 108 -35.80 -20.22 22.46
C ILE A 108 -35.51 -19.80 21.03
N LYS A 109 -34.31 -19.25 20.79
CA LYS A 109 -33.87 -18.83 19.47
C LYS A 109 -32.58 -19.56 19.10
N VAL A 110 -32.54 -20.10 17.88
CA VAL A 110 -31.30 -20.61 17.29
C VAL A 110 -30.56 -19.42 16.69
N GLN A 111 -29.32 -19.21 17.12
CA GLN A 111 -28.44 -18.21 16.53
C GLN A 111 -27.46 -18.90 15.59
N LEU A 112 -27.58 -18.61 14.29
CA LEU A 112 -26.75 -19.22 13.25
C LEU A 112 -25.42 -18.50 13.06
N ALA A 113 -25.43 -17.17 13.13
CA ALA A 113 -24.27 -16.33 12.92
C ALA A 113 -24.34 -15.02 13.76
N PRO A 114 -23.21 -14.32 13.95
CA PRO A 114 -23.18 -13.06 14.69
C PRO A 114 -24.03 -11.98 14.04
N SER A 115 -24.59 -11.08 14.87
CA SER A 115 -25.26 -9.88 14.39
C SER A 115 -24.27 -8.80 13.95
N SER A 116 -24.73 -7.84 13.16
CA SER A 116 -23.94 -6.65 12.77
C SER A 116 -23.39 -5.91 14.01
N SER A 117 -24.18 -5.83 15.09
CA SER A 117 -23.73 -5.23 16.36
C SER A 117 -22.62 -6.03 17.07
N THR A 118 -22.60 -7.35 16.91
CA THR A 118 -21.54 -8.21 17.46
C THR A 118 -20.24 -7.97 16.72
N PHE A 119 -20.28 -7.89 15.39
CA PHE A 119 -19.12 -7.51 14.58
C PHE A 119 -18.61 -6.10 14.88
N SER A 120 -19.50 -5.12 15.05
CA SER A 120 -19.07 -3.76 15.43
C SER A 120 -18.30 -3.74 16.75
N LYS A 121 -18.70 -4.54 17.75
CA LYS A 121 -17.97 -4.67 19.01
C LYS A 121 -16.62 -5.36 18.82
N PHE A 122 -16.56 -6.38 17.97
CA PHE A 122 -15.32 -7.09 17.66
C PHE A 122 -14.30 -6.19 16.93
N LYS A 123 -14.72 -5.44 15.90
CA LYS A 123 -13.87 -4.45 15.22
C LYS A 123 -13.28 -3.43 16.20
N LYS A 124 -14.07 -2.96 17.17
CA LYS A 124 -13.59 -2.05 18.22
C LYS A 124 -12.50 -2.67 19.11
N ARG A 125 -12.54 -3.98 19.36
CA ARG A 125 -11.46 -4.68 20.08
C ARG A 125 -10.18 -4.70 19.23
N LEU A 126 -10.32 -4.95 17.92
CA LEU A 126 -9.20 -4.95 16.98
C LEU A 126 -8.53 -3.57 16.81
N HIS A 127 -9.23 -2.46 17.06
CA HIS A 127 -8.61 -1.13 17.04
C HIS A 127 -7.48 -0.98 18.08
N ASN A 128 -7.42 -1.84 19.10
CA ASN A 128 -6.33 -1.88 20.09
C ASN A 128 -5.30 -2.98 19.78
N LYS A 129 -5.33 -3.55 18.57
CA LYS A 129 -4.52 -4.70 18.13
C LYS A 129 -3.83 -4.44 16.80
N PHE A 130 -3.58 -3.18 16.45
CA PHE A 130 -2.90 -2.85 15.20
C PHE A 130 -1.49 -3.45 15.14
N ASP A 131 -0.73 -3.49 16.23
CA ASP A 131 0.60 -4.10 16.23
C ASP A 131 0.55 -5.60 15.84
N ASP A 132 -0.48 -6.33 16.28
CA ASP A 132 -0.68 -7.73 15.92
C ASP A 132 -1.16 -7.88 14.47
N ILE A 133 -1.99 -6.94 13.98
CA ILE A 133 -2.45 -6.92 12.58
C ILE A 133 -1.31 -6.56 11.62
N ASP A 134 -0.49 -5.58 11.99
CA ASP A 134 0.70 -5.18 11.25
C ASP A 134 1.71 -6.34 11.23
N ARG A 135 1.83 -7.09 12.33
CA ARG A 135 2.63 -8.33 12.37
C ARG A 135 2.13 -9.34 11.34
N ILE A 136 0.82 -9.62 11.30
CA ILE A 136 0.23 -10.53 10.29
C ILE A 136 0.57 -10.05 8.87
N PHE A 137 0.37 -8.76 8.58
CA PHE A 137 0.70 -8.19 7.27
C PHE A 137 2.19 -8.37 6.93
N ASN A 138 3.08 -8.04 7.85
CA ASN A 138 4.52 -8.11 7.66
C ASN A 138 5.01 -9.56 7.49
N GLU A 139 4.41 -10.53 8.19
CA GLU A 139 4.70 -11.95 8.01
C GLU A 139 4.24 -12.45 6.63
N CYS A 140 3.07 -12.02 6.13
CA CYS A 140 2.67 -12.30 4.75
C CYS A 140 3.63 -11.69 3.72
N VAL A 141 4.14 -10.48 3.97
CA VAL A 141 5.15 -9.83 3.11
C VAL A 141 6.48 -10.60 3.16
N ALA A 142 6.91 -11.04 4.35
CA ALA A 142 8.13 -11.82 4.53
C ALA A 142 8.09 -13.15 3.76
N GLU A 143 6.96 -13.87 3.83
CA GLU A 143 6.75 -15.10 3.07
C GLU A 143 6.89 -14.87 1.56
N LEU A 144 6.43 -13.73 1.04
CA LEU A 144 6.58 -13.37 -0.37
C LEU A 144 8.04 -13.05 -0.74
N TYR A 145 8.84 -12.48 0.16
CA TYR A 145 10.27 -12.31 -0.06
C TYR A 145 11.00 -13.65 -0.22
N ASP A 146 10.58 -14.68 0.51
CA ASP A 146 11.18 -16.01 0.43
C ASP A 146 10.73 -16.78 -0.84
N ARG A 147 9.49 -16.55 -1.29
CA ARG A 147 8.89 -17.27 -2.44
C ARG A 147 9.15 -16.63 -3.79
N LEU A 148 9.04 -15.31 -3.88
CA LEU A 148 9.03 -14.60 -5.14
C LEU A 148 10.43 -14.06 -5.46
N LYS A 149 11.03 -14.67 -6.47
CA LYS A 149 12.31 -14.21 -7.02
C LYS A 149 12.16 -12.74 -7.46
N ASP A 150 13.08 -11.88 -7.02
CA ASP A 150 13.12 -10.46 -7.35
C ASP A 150 12.03 -9.59 -6.68
N PHE A 151 11.27 -10.11 -5.69
CA PHE A 151 10.31 -9.32 -4.92
C PHE A 151 11.01 -8.25 -4.10
N GLY A 152 10.52 -7.01 -4.20
CA GLY A 152 11.07 -5.81 -3.55
C GLY A 152 12.36 -5.29 -4.16
N GLU A 153 12.75 -5.74 -5.36
CA GLU A 153 13.87 -5.14 -6.12
C GLU A 153 13.50 -3.79 -6.71
N VAL A 154 12.27 -3.66 -7.22
CA VAL A 154 11.76 -2.41 -7.78
C VAL A 154 10.51 -2.05 -7.03
N LEU A 155 10.64 -1.06 -6.14
CA LEU A 155 9.54 -0.54 -5.36
C LEU A 155 8.94 0.69 -6.03
N ALA A 156 7.65 0.90 -5.84
CA ALA A 156 6.94 2.10 -6.24
C ALA A 156 6.14 2.65 -5.07
N GLY A 157 6.25 3.96 -4.83
CA GLY A 157 5.55 4.67 -3.77
C GLY A 157 4.55 5.68 -4.33
N ASP A 158 3.33 5.69 -3.79
CA ASP A 158 2.31 6.69 -4.13
C ASP A 158 1.29 6.89 -3.00
N GLY A 159 0.63 8.04 -3.03
CA GLY A 159 -0.43 8.43 -2.11
C GLY A 159 -1.79 8.43 -2.81
N LYS A 160 -2.76 7.75 -2.20
CA LYS A 160 -4.13 7.67 -2.70
C LYS A 160 -5.12 8.27 -1.72
N ILE A 161 -5.91 9.23 -2.20
CA ILE A 161 -7.03 9.76 -1.43
C ILE A 161 -8.18 8.73 -1.45
N ILE A 162 -8.76 8.51 -0.27
CA ILE A 162 -10.04 7.81 -0.08
C ILE A 162 -10.99 8.80 0.58
N GLU A 163 -12.03 9.21 -0.15
CA GLU A 163 -13.02 10.17 0.33
C GLU A 163 -13.84 9.56 1.47
N SER A 164 -14.19 10.35 2.48
CA SER A 164 -15.06 9.88 3.55
C SER A 164 -16.51 9.74 3.04
N CYS A 165 -17.26 8.81 3.63
CA CYS A 165 -18.71 8.74 3.46
C CYS A 165 -19.48 9.85 4.19
N ALA A 166 -18.77 10.74 4.92
CA ALA A 166 -19.34 11.93 5.53
C ALA A 166 -19.07 13.14 4.62
N ASN A 167 -20.06 14.03 4.52
CA ASN A 167 -19.94 15.22 3.68
C ASN A 167 -19.01 16.29 4.28
N GLU A 168 -18.83 16.27 5.60
CA GLU A 168 -18.04 17.27 6.33
C GLU A 168 -17.53 16.72 7.65
N LYS A 169 -16.51 17.41 8.19
CA LYS A 169 -15.97 17.14 9.52
C LYS A 169 -17.01 17.47 10.58
N THR A 170 -17.12 16.63 11.60
CA THR A 170 -18.01 16.93 12.72
C THR A 170 -17.37 17.87 13.74
N ASP A 171 -18.13 18.86 14.21
CA ASP A 171 -17.72 19.71 15.35
C ASP A 171 -17.88 19.02 16.71
N LYS A 172 -18.37 17.77 16.73
CA LYS A 172 -18.54 17.01 17.97
C LYS A 172 -17.18 16.65 18.56
N THR A 173 -16.89 17.23 19.72
CA THR A 173 -15.65 17.01 20.51
C THR A 173 -15.50 15.60 21.06
N LYS A 174 -16.57 14.78 21.06
CA LYS A 174 -16.53 13.36 21.45
C LYS A 174 -16.96 12.48 20.27
N PRO A 175 -16.04 11.74 19.63
CA PRO A 175 -16.40 10.81 18.57
C PRO A 175 -17.25 9.67 19.14
N ASP A 176 -18.50 9.54 18.67
CA ASP A 176 -19.41 8.44 19.03
C ASP A 176 -19.25 7.22 18.10
N GLY A 177 -18.26 7.28 17.20
CA GLY A 177 -18.00 6.29 16.15
C GLY A 177 -19.02 6.31 15.00
N ARG A 178 -19.93 7.30 14.98
CA ARG A 178 -20.89 7.52 13.88
C ARG A 178 -20.56 8.76 13.07
N SER A 179 -19.77 9.68 13.61
CA SER A 179 -19.32 10.91 12.96
C SER A 179 -17.88 10.81 12.47
N GLU A 180 -17.52 11.60 11.46
CA GLU A 180 -16.17 11.66 10.91
C GLU A 180 -15.41 12.83 11.55
N ALA A 181 -14.64 12.54 12.60
CA ALA A 181 -13.87 13.54 13.34
C ALA A 181 -12.39 13.57 12.90
N ASP A 182 -11.90 12.47 12.33
CA ASP A 182 -10.48 12.25 12.07
C ASP A 182 -10.09 12.53 10.61
N ALA A 183 -11.07 12.58 9.69
CA ALA A 183 -10.84 12.97 8.31
C ALA A 183 -10.59 14.48 8.18
N GLU A 184 -9.79 14.85 7.18
CA GLU A 184 -9.44 16.24 6.91
C GLU A 184 -9.61 16.59 5.43
N TRP A 185 -9.73 17.89 5.15
CA TRP A 185 -9.78 18.42 3.78
C TRP A 185 -8.39 18.54 3.18
N THR A 186 -8.25 18.17 1.91
CA THR A 186 -7.07 18.45 1.10
C THR A 186 -7.48 19.04 -0.23
N VAL A 187 -6.60 19.83 -0.83
CA VAL A 187 -6.82 20.46 -2.13
C VAL A 187 -5.74 19.99 -3.10
N LYS A 188 -6.15 19.51 -4.27
CA LYS A 188 -5.26 19.27 -5.41
C LYS A 188 -5.42 20.42 -6.39
N GLU A 189 -4.28 21.01 -6.75
CA GLU A 189 -4.21 22.10 -7.71
C GLU A 189 -3.49 21.63 -8.96
N TYR A 190 -4.12 21.85 -10.12
CA TYR A 190 -3.59 21.45 -11.41
C TYR A 190 -3.09 22.70 -12.13
N TYR A 191 -1.86 22.63 -12.63
CA TYR A 191 -1.19 23.75 -13.28
C TYR A 191 -0.86 23.42 -14.73
N ASP A 192 -0.92 24.42 -15.62
CA ASP A 192 -0.45 24.28 -16.99
C ASP A 192 1.08 24.25 -17.07
N LYS A 193 1.63 24.02 -18.27
CA LYS A 193 3.07 24.06 -18.51
C LYS A 193 3.73 25.43 -18.23
N LYS A 194 2.94 26.50 -18.16
CA LYS A 194 3.37 27.86 -17.82
C LYS A 194 3.18 28.18 -16.32
N ARG A 195 2.80 27.18 -15.51
CA ARG A 195 2.52 27.29 -14.07
C ARG A 195 1.32 28.19 -13.73
N ASN A 196 0.37 28.34 -14.65
CA ASN A 196 -0.92 28.93 -14.34
C ASN A 196 -1.84 27.86 -13.77
N LEU A 197 -2.58 28.18 -12.70
CA LEU A 197 -3.60 27.31 -12.13
C LEU A 197 -4.70 27.07 -13.18
N ILE A 198 -4.91 25.81 -13.56
CA ILE A 198 -5.98 25.37 -14.46
C ILE A 198 -7.22 24.99 -13.64
N ASP A 199 -7.02 24.22 -12.59
CA ASP A 199 -8.12 23.60 -11.85
C ASP A 199 -7.76 23.36 -10.39
N ARG A 200 -8.79 23.24 -9.56
CA ARG A 200 -8.68 22.99 -8.13
C ARG A 200 -9.77 22.03 -7.70
N GLU A 201 -9.36 20.87 -7.20
CA GLU A 201 -10.27 19.87 -6.63
C GLU A 201 -10.05 19.77 -5.12
N SER A 202 -11.14 19.68 -4.36
CA SER A 202 -11.10 19.53 -2.89
C SER A 202 -11.64 18.16 -2.51
N PHE A 203 -10.94 17.47 -1.62
CA PHE A 203 -11.29 16.13 -1.16
C PHE A 203 -11.35 16.11 0.37
N PHE A 204 -12.38 15.47 0.92
CA PHE A 204 -12.53 15.27 2.35
C PHE A 204 -12.40 13.78 2.67
N GLY A 205 -11.44 13.40 3.52
CA GLY A 205 -11.27 11.99 3.85
C GLY A 205 -9.89 11.66 4.40
N PHE A 206 -9.39 10.52 3.93
CA PHE A 206 -8.11 9.95 4.30
C PHE A 206 -7.18 9.85 3.10
N ARG A 207 -5.89 9.68 3.36
CA ARG A 207 -4.90 9.30 2.37
C ARG A 207 -4.28 7.97 2.79
N VAL A 208 -4.26 7.03 1.87
CA VAL A 208 -3.50 5.79 1.96
C VAL A 208 -2.19 6.00 1.25
N HIS A 209 -1.09 5.84 1.97
CA HIS A 209 0.25 5.84 1.39
C HIS A 209 0.64 4.39 1.19
N ILE A 210 1.16 4.04 0.02
CA ILE A 210 1.49 2.66 -0.34
C ILE A 210 2.89 2.64 -0.91
N LEU A 211 3.68 1.69 -0.41
CA LEU A 211 4.88 1.22 -1.04
C LEU A 211 4.63 -0.21 -1.53
N CYS A 212 4.88 -0.46 -2.81
CA CYS A 212 4.60 -1.76 -3.42
C CYS A 212 5.75 -2.27 -4.28
N ASP A 213 5.82 -3.58 -4.47
CA ASP A 213 6.65 -4.17 -5.52
C ASP A 213 6.02 -3.90 -6.90
N ALA A 214 6.82 -3.37 -7.82
CA ALA A 214 6.38 -2.94 -9.13
C ALA A 214 6.41 -4.06 -10.20
N THR A 215 6.84 -5.27 -9.84
CA THR A 215 6.90 -6.43 -10.74
C THR A 215 5.68 -7.34 -10.52
N TYR A 216 5.40 -7.67 -9.26
CA TYR A 216 4.28 -8.49 -8.83
C TYR A 216 3.03 -7.67 -8.48
N GLU A 217 3.17 -6.35 -8.40
CA GLU A 217 2.10 -5.41 -8.06
C GLU A 217 1.46 -5.74 -6.71
N LEU A 218 2.27 -5.95 -5.66
CA LEU A 218 1.81 -6.29 -4.31
C LEU A 218 2.31 -5.26 -3.28
N PRO A 219 1.50 -4.95 -2.24
CA PRO A 219 1.91 -4.01 -1.20
C PRO A 219 3.06 -4.58 -0.37
N VAL A 220 4.03 -3.75 -0.03
CA VAL A 220 5.16 -4.07 0.86
C VAL A 220 5.03 -3.32 2.18
N SER A 221 4.50 -2.10 2.15
CA SER A 221 4.18 -1.30 3.32
C SER A 221 3.05 -0.33 2.97
N PHE A 222 2.27 0.06 3.97
CA PHE A 222 1.22 1.07 3.80
C PHE A 222 0.98 1.84 5.10
N SER A 223 0.36 3.01 4.98
CA SER A 223 -0.10 3.81 6.11
C SER A 223 -1.38 4.54 5.74
N VAL A 224 -2.23 4.81 6.73
CA VAL A 224 -3.45 5.59 6.57
C VAL A 224 -3.32 6.84 7.41
N THR A 225 -3.54 8.00 6.80
CA THR A 225 -3.52 9.29 7.48
C THR A 225 -4.75 10.11 7.10
N PRO A 226 -5.06 11.20 7.80
CA PRO A 226 -5.96 12.22 7.28
C PRO A 226 -5.47 12.77 5.93
N ALA A 227 -6.38 13.21 5.05
CA ALA A 227 -6.03 13.55 3.67
C ALA A 227 -5.13 14.79 3.53
N ASN A 228 -4.99 15.64 4.55
CA ASN A 228 -4.12 16.82 4.54
C ASN A 228 -2.64 16.50 4.86
N VAL A 229 -2.33 15.29 5.34
CA VAL A 229 -0.96 14.92 5.74
C VAL A 229 -0.08 14.69 4.52
N GLY A 230 1.03 15.42 4.43
CA GLY A 230 1.91 15.43 3.25
C GLY A 230 2.54 14.07 2.92
N GLU A 231 2.46 13.68 1.65
CA GLU A 231 2.98 12.41 1.12
C GLU A 231 4.49 12.21 1.33
N GLN A 232 5.27 13.29 1.20
CA GLN A 232 6.73 13.22 1.36
C GLN A 232 7.14 12.84 2.79
N SER A 233 6.41 13.28 3.83
CA SER A 233 6.80 12.94 5.21
C SER A 233 6.55 11.46 5.47
N ILE A 234 5.41 10.95 5.04
CA ILE A 234 5.05 9.54 5.23
C ILE A 234 5.97 8.63 4.44
N LEU A 235 6.37 9.00 3.21
CA LEU A 235 7.36 8.21 2.47
C LEU A 235 8.72 8.17 3.19
N LYS A 236 9.16 9.24 3.85
CA LYS A 236 10.39 9.24 4.67
C LYS A 236 10.28 8.24 5.82
N ASP A 237 9.15 8.23 6.52
CA ASP A 237 8.91 7.32 7.63
C ASP A 237 8.86 5.86 7.16
N MET A 238 8.14 5.59 6.07
CA MET A 238 8.14 4.28 5.42
C MET A 238 9.54 3.83 5.01
N ILE A 239 10.34 4.73 4.43
CA ILE A 239 11.72 4.43 4.07
C ILE A 239 12.53 4.12 5.32
N ARG A 240 12.34 4.79 6.46
CA ARG A 240 13.05 4.48 7.72
C ARG A 240 12.63 3.16 8.35
N GLU A 241 11.38 2.77 8.16
CA GLU A 241 10.82 1.56 8.75
C GLU A 241 11.04 0.30 7.89
N MET A 242 11.51 0.42 6.65
CA MET A 242 11.75 -0.77 5.82
C MET A 242 12.77 -1.70 6.49
N PRO A 243 12.54 -3.01 6.53
CA PRO A 243 13.45 -3.94 7.19
C PRO A 243 14.80 -4.04 6.45
N GLU A 244 15.89 -4.17 7.22
CA GLU A 244 17.24 -4.35 6.67
C GLU A 244 17.44 -5.71 5.99
N SER A 245 16.66 -6.72 6.42
CA SER A 245 16.75 -8.11 5.93
C SER A 245 16.36 -8.27 4.47
N ILE A 246 15.71 -7.26 3.90
CA ILE A 246 15.57 -7.20 2.46
C ILE A 246 17.01 -6.95 1.96
N SER A 247 17.69 -7.96 1.40
CA SER A 247 19.05 -7.84 0.84
C SER A 247 19.05 -8.21 -0.65
N CYS A 248 18.84 -7.23 -1.53
CA CYS A 248 19.07 -7.36 -2.96
C CYS A 248 20.02 -6.25 -3.39
N ALA A 249 21.03 -6.62 -4.18
CA ALA A 249 22.14 -5.77 -4.58
C ALA A 249 21.75 -4.60 -5.51
N ASP A 250 20.55 -4.60 -6.09
CA ASP A 250 20.13 -3.65 -7.12
C ASP A 250 18.71 -3.10 -6.89
N ARG A 251 18.48 -2.46 -5.74
CA ARG A 251 17.18 -1.86 -5.42
C ARG A 251 16.91 -0.53 -6.09
N HIS A 252 15.64 -0.30 -6.41
CA HIS A 252 15.14 0.94 -6.95
C HIS A 252 13.86 1.36 -6.24
N LEU A 253 13.68 2.65 -5.99
CA LEU A 253 12.40 3.22 -5.54
C LEU A 253 11.89 4.23 -6.57
N ILE A 254 10.73 3.95 -7.12
CA ILE A 254 10.01 4.79 -8.07
C ILE A 254 9.02 5.65 -7.31
N ALA A 255 9.04 6.96 -7.56
CA ALA A 255 8.00 7.86 -7.08
C ALA A 255 7.82 9.01 -8.08
N ASP A 256 6.68 9.67 -8.01
CA ASP A 256 6.40 10.81 -8.89
C ASP A 256 7.36 11.99 -8.62
N ARG A 257 7.46 12.93 -9.57
CA ARG A 257 8.16 14.20 -9.40
C ARG A 257 7.74 14.93 -8.12
N GLY A 258 6.52 14.68 -7.63
CA GLY A 258 6.03 15.10 -6.32
C GLY A 258 6.98 14.83 -5.15
N TYR A 259 7.76 13.74 -5.23
CA TYR A 259 8.62 13.23 -4.17
C TYR A 259 10.09 13.63 -4.33
N ASP A 260 10.40 14.55 -5.25
CA ASP A 260 11.76 15.07 -5.40
C ASP A 260 12.15 15.97 -4.21
N ASP A 261 12.71 15.34 -3.18
CA ASP A 261 13.10 15.95 -1.90
C ASP A 261 14.49 15.47 -1.50
N SER A 262 15.33 16.38 -0.99
CA SER A 262 16.73 16.06 -0.65
C SER A 262 16.85 15.01 0.46
N GLU A 263 15.99 15.04 1.48
CA GLU A 263 16.05 14.09 2.59
C GLU A 263 15.64 12.69 2.12
N ILE A 264 14.66 12.59 1.21
CA ILE A 264 14.33 11.31 0.55
C ILE A 264 15.54 10.76 -0.21
N ARG A 265 16.28 11.61 -0.95
CA ARG A 265 17.47 11.18 -1.69
C ARG A 265 18.55 10.62 -0.75
N GLU A 266 18.80 11.28 0.38
CA GLU A 266 19.79 10.83 1.37
C GLU A 266 19.34 9.52 2.06
N LEU A 267 18.08 9.41 2.48
CA LEU A 267 17.57 8.17 3.10
C LEU A 267 17.67 6.97 2.14
N LEU A 268 17.40 7.17 0.86
CA LEU A 268 17.54 6.12 -0.15
C LEU A 268 19.01 5.75 -0.39
N LYS A 269 19.90 6.74 -0.42
CA LYS A 269 21.34 6.54 -0.54
C LYS A 269 21.91 5.73 0.62
N ASP A 270 21.55 6.08 1.86
CA ASP A 270 21.98 5.39 3.08
C ASP A 270 21.57 3.90 3.09
N ARG A 271 20.51 3.57 2.33
CA ARG A 271 19.99 2.21 2.18
C ARG A 271 20.43 1.50 0.89
N ASP A 272 21.34 2.09 0.11
CA ASP A 272 21.75 1.62 -1.24
C ASP A 272 20.55 1.38 -2.19
N ILE A 273 19.50 2.20 -2.06
CA ILE A 273 18.32 2.19 -2.92
C ILE A 273 18.44 3.30 -3.97
N LYS A 274 18.34 2.94 -5.25
CA LYS A 274 18.52 3.89 -6.36
C LYS A 274 17.20 4.63 -6.64
N PRO A 275 17.15 5.96 -6.52
CA PRO A 275 15.92 6.71 -6.72
C PRO A 275 15.59 6.84 -8.21
N ILE A 276 14.37 6.43 -8.58
CA ILE A 276 13.77 6.65 -9.90
C ILE A 276 12.65 7.69 -9.73
N ILE A 277 13.09 8.90 -9.39
CA ILE A 277 12.23 10.05 -9.08
C ILE A 277 12.62 11.19 -10.02
N PRO A 278 11.71 11.72 -10.85
CA PRO A 278 12.00 12.85 -11.72
C PRO A 278 12.32 14.13 -10.93
N THR A 279 13.18 14.99 -11.45
CA THR A 279 13.58 16.22 -10.75
C THR A 279 12.45 17.24 -10.84
N ARG A 280 12.22 17.98 -9.76
CA ARG A 280 11.43 19.21 -9.74
C ARG A 280 12.27 20.37 -10.25
N HIS A 281 11.69 21.16 -11.16
CA HIS A 281 12.32 22.38 -11.66
C HIS A 281 12.12 23.52 -10.66
N LEU A 282 13.18 23.84 -9.92
CA LEU A 282 13.20 24.83 -8.84
C LEU A 282 14.05 26.05 -9.19
N TRP A 283 14.90 25.98 -10.21
CA TRP A 283 15.74 27.10 -10.59
C TRP A 283 14.93 28.24 -11.21
N GLN A 284 15.34 29.47 -10.91
CA GLN A 284 14.80 30.69 -11.50
C GLN A 284 15.88 31.34 -12.37
N GLY A 285 15.51 31.82 -13.55
CA GLY A 285 16.45 32.48 -14.47
C GLY A 285 17.11 31.50 -15.44
N ASP A 286 18.44 31.36 -15.36
CA ASP A 286 19.20 30.47 -16.25
C ASP A 286 18.91 28.99 -15.91
N ASN A 287 18.59 28.22 -16.95
CA ASN A 287 18.25 26.81 -16.84
C ASN A 287 19.49 25.91 -16.83
N THR A 288 20.69 26.49 -16.84
CA THR A 288 21.96 25.76 -16.77
C THR A 288 22.89 26.31 -15.69
N ARG A 289 23.70 25.44 -15.09
CA ARG A 289 24.77 25.79 -14.15
C ARG A 289 26.08 25.17 -14.59
N GLN A 290 27.19 25.85 -14.33
CA GLN A 290 28.53 25.31 -14.56
C GLN A 290 28.85 24.25 -13.51
N TYR A 291 29.40 23.12 -13.96
CA TYR A 291 29.91 22.09 -13.06
C TYR A 291 31.35 22.43 -12.66
N GLN A 292 31.51 22.86 -11.41
CA GLN A 292 32.81 23.28 -10.86
C GLN A 292 33.53 24.27 -11.80
N ASN A 293 34.86 24.22 -11.87
CA ASN A 293 35.67 25.01 -12.80
C ASN A 293 35.98 24.21 -14.07
N THR A 294 34.97 23.59 -14.67
CA THR A 294 35.11 22.80 -15.91
C THR A 294 34.29 23.41 -17.05
N ASP A 295 34.54 22.95 -18.28
CA ASP A 295 33.76 23.32 -19.48
C ASP A 295 32.39 22.62 -19.54
N LEU A 296 31.95 22.00 -18.44
CA LEU A 296 30.67 21.31 -18.35
C LEU A 296 29.62 22.23 -17.76
N VAL A 297 28.44 22.24 -18.38
CA VAL A 297 27.23 22.85 -17.83
C VAL A 297 26.12 21.82 -17.77
N TYR A 298 25.19 21.95 -16.84
CA TYR A 298 24.10 21.00 -16.67
C TYR A 298 22.78 21.68 -16.31
N ASN A 299 21.66 21.00 -16.54
CA ASN A 299 20.32 21.47 -16.17
C ASN A 299 19.67 20.59 -15.08
N GLU A 300 18.46 20.96 -14.65
CA GLU A 300 17.72 20.23 -13.61
C GLU A 300 17.24 18.84 -14.07
N ASP A 301 17.18 18.57 -15.38
CA ASP A 301 16.86 17.26 -15.93
C ASP A 301 18.05 16.28 -15.89
N GLY A 302 19.24 16.76 -15.48
CA GLY A 302 20.46 15.97 -15.45
C GLY A 302 21.11 15.78 -16.83
N GLU A 303 20.72 16.61 -17.80
CA GLU A 303 21.44 16.75 -19.06
C GLU A 303 22.74 17.51 -18.80
N VAL A 304 23.84 17.01 -19.37
CA VAL A 304 25.17 17.61 -19.25
C VAL A 304 25.64 18.01 -20.64
N PHE A 305 26.15 19.23 -20.76
CA PHE A 305 26.65 19.80 -21.99
C PHE A 305 28.12 20.16 -21.83
N TYR A 306 28.92 19.90 -22.86
CA TYR A 306 30.27 20.45 -22.99
C TYR A 306 30.20 21.77 -23.76
N VAL A 307 30.84 22.81 -23.24
CA VAL A 307 30.96 24.11 -23.90
C VAL A 307 32.28 24.13 -24.66
N ASN A 308 32.22 24.15 -25.99
CA ASN A 308 33.43 24.16 -26.81
C ASN A 308 34.11 25.53 -26.87
N ASN A 309 35.27 25.59 -27.52
CA ASN A 309 36.03 26.84 -27.72
C ASN A 309 35.26 27.94 -28.50
N LYS A 310 34.15 27.59 -29.16
CA LYS A 310 33.26 28.53 -29.86
C LYS A 310 32.04 28.94 -29.01
N CYS A 311 32.04 28.59 -27.73
CA CYS A 311 30.92 28.79 -26.79
C CYS A 311 29.63 28.04 -27.19
N GLU A 312 29.73 26.97 -27.98
CA GLU A 312 28.58 26.13 -28.33
C GLU A 312 28.37 25.05 -27.26
N LYS A 313 27.12 24.90 -26.78
CA LYS A 313 26.72 23.83 -25.85
C LYS A 313 26.46 22.53 -26.63
N ILE A 314 27.22 21.48 -26.34
CA ILE A 314 27.09 20.17 -26.98
C ILE A 314 26.58 19.17 -25.94
N LEU A 315 25.37 18.63 -26.16
CA LEU A 315 24.79 17.63 -25.27
C LEU A 315 25.64 16.36 -25.23
N LEU A 316 26.03 15.95 -24.02
CA LEU A 316 26.74 14.71 -23.77
C LEU A 316 25.77 13.57 -23.52
N LYS A 317 26.16 12.36 -23.93
CA LYS A 317 25.44 11.12 -23.68
C LYS A 317 25.88 10.52 -22.36
N ALA A 318 24.93 10.23 -21.47
CA ALA A 318 25.18 9.43 -20.27
C ALA A 318 25.54 7.98 -20.66
N VAL A 319 26.65 7.48 -20.13
CA VAL A 319 27.19 6.13 -20.40
C VAL A 319 26.94 5.18 -19.23
N GLY A 320 26.71 5.74 -18.04
CA GLY A 320 26.35 5.00 -16.84
C GLY A 320 27.18 5.39 -15.63
N TYR A 321 26.73 4.93 -14.48
CA TYR A 321 27.33 5.21 -13.19
C TYR A 321 28.58 4.36 -12.93
N ASP A 322 29.59 4.97 -12.33
CA ASP A 322 30.81 4.33 -11.87
C ASP A 322 30.83 4.30 -10.33
N LYS A 323 30.60 3.12 -9.74
CA LYS A 323 30.54 2.93 -8.29
C LYS A 323 31.89 3.16 -7.61
N GLN A 324 33.01 2.96 -8.32
CA GLN A 324 34.34 3.16 -7.73
C GLN A 324 34.65 4.64 -7.52
N THR A 325 34.22 5.49 -8.45
CA THR A 325 34.46 6.94 -8.39
C THR A 325 33.25 7.74 -7.92
N ASP A 326 32.15 7.07 -7.57
CA ASP A 326 30.86 7.67 -7.23
C ASP A 326 30.44 8.78 -8.22
N SER A 327 30.43 8.43 -9.51
CA SER A 327 30.22 9.44 -10.55
C SER A 327 29.42 8.94 -11.74
N GLN A 328 28.56 9.81 -12.25
CA GLN A 328 27.96 9.64 -13.56
C GLN A 328 28.96 9.92 -14.67
N ARG A 329 29.00 9.03 -15.66
CA ARG A 329 29.91 9.15 -16.80
C ARG A 329 29.19 9.65 -18.04
N TYR A 330 29.82 10.59 -18.73
CA TYR A 330 29.31 11.20 -19.94
C TYR A 330 30.36 11.18 -21.06
N THR A 331 29.91 11.03 -22.30
CA THR A 331 30.77 11.08 -23.49
C THR A 331 30.07 11.78 -24.64
N PHE A 332 30.80 12.17 -25.68
CA PHE A 332 30.21 12.72 -26.89
C PHE A 332 29.41 11.66 -27.65
N HIS A 333 28.31 12.06 -28.27
CA HIS A 333 27.67 11.23 -29.29
C HIS A 333 28.58 11.20 -30.54
N PRO A 334 28.72 10.06 -31.25
CA PRO A 334 29.59 9.97 -32.44
C PRO A 334 29.33 11.06 -33.50
N LYS A 335 28.06 11.46 -33.66
CA LYS A 335 27.64 12.55 -34.55
C LYS A 335 28.26 13.91 -34.20
N ASP A 336 28.64 14.12 -32.95
CA ASP A 336 29.12 15.39 -32.41
C ASP A 336 30.65 15.43 -32.20
N TYR A 337 31.38 14.39 -32.61
CA TYR A 337 32.85 14.33 -32.46
C TYR A 337 33.58 15.51 -33.12
N HIS A 338 33.06 16.00 -34.24
CA HIS A 338 33.62 17.16 -34.94
C HIS A 338 33.53 18.47 -34.13
N LYS A 339 32.73 18.50 -33.04
CA LYS A 339 32.56 19.65 -32.14
C LYS A 339 33.29 19.48 -30.81
N SER A 340 33.97 18.36 -30.59
CA SER A 340 34.53 17.95 -29.29
C SER A 340 35.86 18.61 -28.91
N ASP A 341 36.40 19.54 -29.70
CA ASP A 341 37.74 20.11 -29.51
C ASP A 341 38.86 19.05 -29.38
N GLY A 342 38.71 17.91 -30.08
CA GLY A 342 39.66 16.80 -30.01
C GLY A 342 39.48 15.89 -28.78
N LEU A 343 38.42 16.08 -27.99
CA LEU A 343 38.08 15.29 -26.80
C LEU A 343 37.08 14.16 -27.08
N ASN A 344 36.95 13.72 -28.34
CA ASN A 344 35.98 12.70 -28.77
C ASN A 344 36.03 11.37 -27.98
N ASN A 345 37.19 11.00 -27.43
CA ASN A 345 37.37 9.79 -26.62
C ASN A 345 37.36 10.07 -25.10
N LYS A 346 37.12 11.31 -24.66
CA LYS A 346 37.13 11.69 -23.26
C LYS A 346 35.85 11.24 -22.56
N VAL A 347 36.01 10.65 -21.38
CA VAL A 347 34.89 10.36 -20.46
C VAL A 347 34.89 11.42 -19.37
N PHE A 348 33.84 12.23 -19.36
CA PHE A 348 33.56 13.20 -18.31
C PHE A 348 32.88 12.51 -17.13
N ARG A 349 33.17 13.00 -15.93
CA ARG A 349 32.61 12.47 -14.68
C ARG A 349 31.98 13.58 -13.88
N VAL A 350 30.77 13.34 -13.39
CA VAL A 350 30.03 14.25 -12.50
C VAL A 350 29.71 13.48 -11.22
N LYS A 351 30.14 13.99 -10.08
CA LYS A 351 29.99 13.34 -8.77
C LYS A 351 28.52 13.26 -8.34
N TYR A 352 28.11 12.10 -7.81
CA TYR A 352 26.76 11.91 -7.26
C TYR A 352 26.60 12.67 -5.94
N ASP A 353 27.57 12.55 -5.03
CA ASP A 353 27.57 13.22 -3.73
C ASP A 353 27.35 14.75 -3.78
N GLU A 354 27.78 15.42 -4.85
CA GLU A 354 27.64 16.89 -4.96
C GLU A 354 26.21 17.33 -5.29
N TYR A 355 25.48 16.53 -6.08
CA TYR A 355 24.13 16.86 -6.54
C TYR A 355 23.26 15.59 -6.62
N PRO A 356 22.92 14.97 -5.47
CA PRO A 356 22.27 13.65 -5.43
C PRO A 356 20.88 13.63 -6.09
N ARG A 357 20.24 14.80 -6.19
CA ARG A 357 18.96 14.99 -6.86
C ARG A 357 19.06 14.92 -8.39
N ILE A 358 20.12 15.51 -8.96
CA ILE A 358 20.29 15.72 -10.40
C ILE A 358 21.10 14.57 -11.02
N PHE A 359 22.10 14.05 -10.30
CA PHE A 359 22.98 12.99 -10.79
C PHE A 359 22.89 11.68 -9.97
N PRO A 360 21.68 11.17 -9.66
CA PRO A 360 21.55 9.88 -8.97
C PRO A 360 22.17 8.75 -9.78
N PRO A 361 22.48 7.58 -9.18
CA PRO A 361 23.08 6.44 -9.90
C PRO A 361 22.34 6.01 -11.18
N VAL A 362 21.04 6.27 -11.27
CA VAL A 362 20.24 6.12 -12.49
C VAL A 362 19.62 7.48 -12.83
N THR A 363 20.23 8.21 -13.77
CA THR A 363 19.77 9.56 -14.16
C THR A 363 18.60 9.51 -15.14
N GLN A 364 17.76 10.55 -15.10
CA GLN A 364 16.57 10.72 -15.97
C GLN A 364 16.89 10.68 -17.46
N THR A 365 18.10 11.06 -17.84
CA THR A 365 18.59 11.07 -19.22
C THR A 365 18.91 9.67 -19.78
N THR A 366 18.80 8.61 -18.98
CA THR A 366 19.12 7.24 -19.39
C THR A 366 17.88 6.43 -19.77
N TYR A 367 18.02 5.56 -20.77
CA TYR A 367 17.00 4.55 -21.09
C TYR A 367 16.72 3.58 -19.92
N LYS A 368 17.66 3.42 -18.98
CA LYS A 368 17.43 2.62 -17.76
C LYS A 368 16.40 3.32 -16.86
N PHE A 369 16.49 4.63 -16.68
CA PHE A 369 15.49 5.39 -15.94
C PHE A 369 14.12 5.29 -16.60
N GLU A 370 14.01 5.54 -17.90
CA GLU A 370 12.74 5.47 -18.64
C GLU A 370 12.07 4.10 -18.46
N ARG A 371 12.81 3.01 -18.66
CA ARG A 371 12.30 1.63 -18.48
C ARG A 371 11.85 1.34 -17.06
N LEU A 372 12.58 1.82 -16.05
CA LEU A 372 12.20 1.63 -14.65
C LEU A 372 10.99 2.49 -14.28
N TYR A 373 10.98 3.76 -14.68
CA TYR A 373 9.90 4.70 -14.40
C TYR A 373 8.58 4.25 -15.04
N ALA A 374 8.60 3.57 -16.19
CA ALA A 374 7.42 2.98 -16.79
C ALA A 374 6.71 1.95 -15.88
N LYS A 375 7.44 1.30 -14.95
CA LYS A 375 6.87 0.40 -13.94
C LYS A 375 6.07 1.12 -12.85
N ARG A 376 6.08 2.47 -12.80
CA ARG A 376 5.25 3.26 -11.86
C ARG A 376 3.78 2.88 -11.94
N THR A 377 3.29 2.49 -13.12
CA THR A 377 1.92 2.02 -13.34
C THR A 377 1.48 0.88 -12.42
N ALA A 378 2.40 0.13 -11.81
CA ALA A 378 2.08 -0.89 -10.81
C ALA A 378 1.37 -0.31 -9.57
N VAL A 379 1.80 0.85 -9.06
CA VAL A 379 1.15 1.47 -7.89
C VAL A 379 -0.24 1.98 -8.24
N GLU A 380 -0.42 2.50 -9.46
CA GLU A 380 -1.73 2.92 -9.99
C GLU A 380 -2.70 1.72 -10.10
N ARG A 381 -2.21 0.53 -10.44
CA ARG A 381 -3.01 -0.71 -10.47
C ARG A 381 -3.38 -1.22 -9.07
N ILE A 382 -2.52 -1.07 -8.07
CA ILE A 382 -2.88 -1.35 -6.68
C ILE A 382 -3.96 -0.36 -6.21
N ASN A 383 -3.75 0.93 -6.46
CA ASN A 383 -4.72 1.98 -6.19
C ASN A 383 -6.09 1.67 -6.82
N SER A 384 -6.11 1.21 -8.08
CA SER A 384 -7.32 0.78 -8.77
C SER A 384 -7.97 -0.45 -8.13
N ARG A 385 -7.19 -1.43 -7.66
CA ARG A 385 -7.73 -2.59 -6.93
C ARG A 385 -8.32 -2.22 -5.58
N ILE A 386 -7.71 -1.27 -4.87
CA ILE A 386 -8.27 -0.73 -3.63
C ILE A 386 -9.64 -0.09 -3.89
N ASP A 387 -9.74 0.77 -4.91
CA ASP A 387 -11.00 1.42 -5.27
C ASP A 387 -12.08 0.42 -5.71
N SER A 388 -11.78 -0.35 -6.75
CA SER A 388 -12.78 -1.10 -7.49
C SER A 388 -12.98 -2.51 -6.96
N THR A 389 -11.88 -3.25 -6.75
CA THR A 389 -11.94 -4.65 -6.32
C THR A 389 -12.35 -4.73 -4.86
N TYR A 390 -11.65 -4.00 -3.99
CA TYR A 390 -11.94 -3.94 -2.55
C TYR A 390 -12.98 -2.88 -2.17
N ARG A 391 -13.53 -2.16 -3.17
CA ARG A 391 -14.69 -1.26 -3.05
C ARG A 391 -14.48 -0.07 -2.10
N PHE A 392 -13.25 0.41 -1.95
CA PHE A 392 -12.97 1.60 -1.14
C PHE A 392 -13.45 2.91 -1.81
N GLU A 393 -13.88 2.89 -3.07
CA GLU A 393 -14.55 4.03 -3.69
C GLU A 393 -16.03 4.16 -3.26
N ASN A 394 -16.66 3.03 -2.87
CA ASN A 394 -18.09 2.91 -2.57
C ASN A 394 -18.33 2.39 -1.14
N HIS A 395 -17.40 2.65 -0.23
CA HIS A 395 -17.43 2.14 1.13
C HIS A 395 -18.45 2.87 2.03
N LYS A 396 -18.64 2.35 3.25
CA LYS A 396 -19.43 2.98 4.33
C LYS A 396 -18.62 3.12 5.63
N ILE A 397 -17.29 3.09 5.51
CA ILE A 397 -16.34 3.08 6.63
C ILE A 397 -16.17 4.50 7.16
N ARG A 398 -16.16 4.65 8.49
CA ARG A 398 -15.95 5.92 9.20
C ARG A 398 -14.92 5.75 10.31
N GLY A 399 -14.09 6.77 10.51
CA GLY A 399 -13.00 6.83 11.46
C GLY A 399 -11.72 6.21 10.90
N GLU A 400 -10.58 6.83 11.26
CA GLU A 400 -9.26 6.44 10.76
C GLU A 400 -8.92 4.98 11.12
N ASN A 401 -9.15 4.59 12.38
CA ASN A 401 -8.93 3.22 12.83
C ASN A 401 -9.77 2.20 12.05
N SER A 402 -11.03 2.52 11.75
CA SER A 402 -11.86 1.63 10.93
C SER A 402 -11.31 1.55 9.51
N MET A 403 -10.89 2.67 8.93
CA MET A 403 -10.30 2.72 7.59
C MET A 403 -9.03 1.85 7.54
N ARG A 404 -8.10 2.07 8.47
CA ARG A 404 -6.88 1.29 8.63
C ARG A 404 -7.17 -0.19 8.78
N LEU A 405 -8.11 -0.59 9.64
CA LEU A 405 -8.46 -1.99 9.86
C LEU A 405 -8.95 -2.66 8.56
N ASN A 406 -9.93 -2.07 7.87
CA ASN A 406 -10.48 -2.66 6.64
C ASN A 406 -9.42 -2.72 5.54
N LEU A 407 -8.57 -1.69 5.43
CA LEU A 407 -7.49 -1.70 4.45
C LEU A 407 -6.45 -2.79 4.78
N SER A 408 -6.06 -2.92 6.05
CA SER A 408 -5.13 -3.96 6.50
C SER A 408 -5.65 -5.34 6.12
N LEU A 409 -6.92 -5.65 6.41
CA LEU A 409 -7.53 -6.93 6.07
C LEU A 409 -7.60 -7.17 4.56
N ALA A 410 -7.94 -6.14 3.78
CA ALA A 410 -7.97 -6.23 2.32
C ALA A 410 -6.58 -6.51 1.72
N LEU A 411 -5.54 -5.84 2.22
CA LEU A 411 -4.17 -6.05 1.76
C LEU A 411 -3.60 -7.39 2.23
N ILE A 412 -3.93 -7.87 3.44
CA ILE A 412 -3.58 -9.23 3.89
C ILE A 412 -4.18 -10.28 2.95
N ILE A 413 -5.46 -10.14 2.58
CA ILE A 413 -6.11 -11.02 1.58
C ILE A 413 -5.37 -10.94 0.24
N MET A 414 -4.98 -9.75 -0.20
CA MET A 414 -4.26 -9.55 -1.46
C MET A 414 -2.93 -10.31 -1.50
N LEU A 415 -2.15 -10.20 -0.42
CA LEU A 415 -0.86 -10.87 -0.29
C LEU A 415 -1.03 -12.37 -0.20
N THR A 416 -1.95 -12.82 0.64
CA THR A 416 -2.13 -14.26 0.91
C THR A 416 -2.69 -15.00 -0.29
N LYS A 417 -3.60 -14.39 -1.07
CA LYS A 417 -4.03 -14.94 -2.36
C LYS A 417 -2.84 -15.24 -3.27
N LYS A 418 -1.78 -14.42 -3.22
CA LYS A 418 -0.57 -14.68 -4.02
C LYS A 418 0.31 -15.77 -3.42
N VAL A 419 0.37 -15.90 -2.10
CA VAL A 419 1.10 -16.99 -1.41
C VAL A 419 0.50 -18.36 -1.75
N THR A 420 -0.83 -18.44 -1.87
CA THR A 420 -1.56 -19.69 -2.16
C THR A 420 -1.74 -19.99 -3.65
N ASP A 421 -1.45 -19.05 -4.54
CA ASP A 421 -1.49 -19.25 -5.99
C ASP A 421 -0.17 -19.91 -6.47
N PRO A 422 -0.20 -21.17 -6.94
CA PRO A 422 0.99 -22.00 -7.17
C PRO A 422 1.93 -21.53 -8.28
#